data_AF-A0A2K8SLP6-F1
#
_entry.id   AF-A0A2K8SLP6-F1
#
_cell.length_a   1.000
_cell.length_b   1.000
_cell.length_c   1.000
_cell.angle_alpha   90.00
_cell.angle_beta   90.00
_cell.angle_gamma   90.00
#
_symmetry.space_group_name_H-M   'P 1'
#
loop_
_entity.id
_entity.type
_entity.pdbx_description
1 polymer ?
#
loop_
_entity_poly.entity_id
_entity_poly.type
_entity_poly.pdbx_seq_one_letter_code
_entity_poly.pdbx_strand_id
1 'polypeptide(L)' 'MKAEDLRKRFDKNRPMTTITIRIPEDVIEDLKRVAPLLGFSGYQPLVRAYIGQGLRGCLKSFEGSNFMLIASP' A
#
# COMPACT_ATOMS: atom_id res chain seq x y z
N MET A 1 1.73 11.50 -12.97
CA MET A 1 0.31 11.12 -12.77
C MET A 1 -0.64 11.94 -13.64
N LYS A 2 -1.39 11.27 -14.53
CA LYS A 2 -2.42 11.89 -15.37
C LYS A 2 -3.79 11.86 -14.68
N ALA A 3 -4.70 12.77 -15.02
CA ALA A 3 -6.05 12.85 -14.43
C ALA A 3 -6.88 11.56 -14.61
N GLU A 4 -6.56 10.79 -15.65
CA GLU A 4 -7.18 9.52 -16.00
C GLU A 4 -6.89 8.41 -14.97
N ASP A 5 -5.69 8.42 -14.37
CA ASP A 5 -5.28 7.47 -13.34
C ASP A 5 -6.00 7.72 -12.01
N LEU A 6 -6.37 8.99 -11.75
CA LEU A 6 -7.15 9.35 -10.57
C LEU A 6 -8.57 8.80 -10.68
N ARG A 7 -9.23 8.94 -11.85
CA ARG A 7 -10.59 8.41 -12.06
C ARG A 7 -10.67 6.89 -11.85
N LYS A 8 -9.71 6.12 -12.39
CA LYS A 8 -9.64 4.67 -12.19
C LYS A 8 -9.50 4.27 -10.71
N ARG A 9 -8.87 5.12 -9.89
CA ARG A 9 -8.69 4.84 -8.45
C ARG A 9 -9.93 5.12 -7.61
N PHE A 10 -10.81 6.01 -8.07
CA PHE A 10 -12.10 6.33 -7.44
C PHE A 10 -13.23 5.37 -7.82
N ASP A 11 -13.01 4.50 -8.82
CA ASP A 11 -13.98 3.46 -9.16
C ASP A 11 -14.17 2.50 -7.98
N LYS A 12 -15.40 2.49 -7.46
CA LYS A 12 -15.81 1.63 -6.34
C LYS A 12 -15.92 0.15 -6.74
N ASN A 13 -16.12 -0.14 -8.03
CA ASN A 13 -16.29 -1.49 -8.56
C ASN A 13 -15.00 -2.04 -9.18
N ARG A 14 -13.84 -1.44 -8.89
CA ARG A 14 -12.57 -1.92 -9.42
C ARG A 14 -12.31 -3.38 -8.99
N PRO A 15 -11.77 -4.22 -9.88
CA PRO A 15 -11.47 -5.61 -9.54
C PRO A 15 -10.48 -5.68 -8.38
N MET A 16 -10.74 -6.59 -7.45
CA MET A 16 -9.86 -6.87 -6.31
C MET A 16 -9.29 -8.27 -6.45
N THR A 17 -8.01 -8.41 -6.15
CA THR A 17 -7.31 -9.70 -6.12
C THR A 17 -6.95 -10.03 -4.67
N THR A 18 -7.27 -11.24 -4.24
CA THR A 18 -6.84 -11.76 -2.94
C THR A 18 -5.38 -12.17 -3.03
N ILE A 19 -4.57 -11.70 -2.09
CA ILE A 19 -3.17 -12.08 -1.95
C ILE A 19 -2.93 -12.67 -0.56
N THR A 20 -2.07 -13.66 -0.47
CA THR A 20 -1.64 -14.28 0.79
C THR A 20 -0.19 -13.90 1.04
N ILE A 21 0.08 -13.25 2.18
CA ILE A 21 1.42 -12.82 2.59
C ILE A 21 1.68 -13.36 3.99
N ARG A 22 2.88 -13.89 4.23
CA ARG A 22 3.35 -14.24 5.58
C ARG A 22 4.02 -13.02 6.20
N ILE A 23 3.58 -12.65 7.40
CA ILE A 23 4.09 -11.52 8.17
C ILE A 23 4.44 -12.06 9.57
N PRO A 24 5.55 -11.62 10.18
CA PRO A 24 5.88 -11.95 11.57
C PRO A 24 4.75 -11.59 12.53
N GLU A 25 4.56 -12.41 13.57
CA GLU A 25 3.46 -12.27 14.53
C GLU A 25 3.55 -10.95 15.31
N ASP A 26 4.75 -10.57 15.75
CA ASP A 26 5.03 -9.32 16.45
C ASP A 26 4.60 -8.10 15.63
N VAL A 27 4.86 -8.12 14.32
CA VAL A 27 4.44 -7.06 13.40
C VAL A 27 2.91 -6.99 13.28
N ILE A 28 2.23 -8.14 13.27
CA ILE A 28 0.76 -8.18 13.27
C ILE A 28 0.18 -7.58 14.56
N GLU A 29 0.77 -7.88 15.71
CA GLU A 29 0.35 -7.32 17.00
C GLU A 29 0.56 -5.81 17.06
N ASP A 30 1.68 -5.30 16.54
CA ASP A 30 1.92 -3.87 16.40
C ASP A 30 0.89 -3.19 15.49
N LEU A 31 0.58 -3.80 14.34
CA LEU A 31 -0.42 -3.28 13.43
C LEU A 31 -1.83 -3.25 14.05
N LYS A 32 -2.20 -4.28 14.84
CA LYS A 32 -3.46 -4.31 15.58
C LYS A 32 -3.55 -3.18 16.60
N ARG A 33 -2.46 -2.90 17.30
CA ARG A 33 -2.38 -1.81 18.29
C ARG A 33 -2.48 -0.44 17.65
N VAL A 34 -1.80 -0.23 16.53
CA VAL A 34 -1.70 1.07 15.86
C VAL A 34 -2.93 1.40 15.01
N ALA A 35 -3.58 0.41 14.40
CA ALA A 35 -4.77 0.62 13.56
C ALA A 35 -5.86 1.51 14.20
N PRO A 36 -6.37 1.24 15.42
CA PRO A 36 -7.40 2.07 16.02
C PRO A 36 -6.91 3.49 16.36
N LEU A 37 -5.63 3.64 16.75
CA LEU A 37 -5.02 4.94 17.03
C LEU A 37 -4.98 5.84 15.78
N LEU A 38 -4.88 5.22 14.61
CA LEU A 38 -4.89 5.91 13.31
C LEU A 38 -6.29 5.97 12.67
N GLY A 39 -7.34 5.55 13.39
CA GLY A 39 -8.73 5.61 12.92
C GLY A 39 -9.12 4.52 11.91
N PHE A 40 -8.33 3.44 11.80
CA PHE A 40 -8.67 2.28 10.98
C PHE A 40 -9.48 1.27 11.79
N SER A 41 -10.41 0.58 11.12
CA SER A 41 -11.22 -0.48 11.73
C SER A 41 -10.45 -1.77 12.04
N GLY A 42 -9.16 -1.84 11.70
CA GLY A 42 -8.29 -2.99 11.96
C GLY A 42 -6.99 -2.95 11.16
N TYR A 43 -6.14 -3.96 11.34
CA TYR A 43 -4.82 -4.01 10.72
C TYR A 43 -4.87 -4.22 9.20
N GLN A 44 -5.85 -4.96 8.66
CA GLN A 44 -5.94 -5.19 7.20
C GLN A 44 -6.19 -3.88 6.41
N PRO A 45 -7.15 -3.00 6.80
CA PRO A 45 -7.26 -1.66 6.22
C PRO A 45 -5.98 -0.82 6.32
N LEU A 46 -5.30 -0.87 7.47
CA LEU A 46 -4.05 -0.13 7.68
C LEU A 46 -2.95 -0.61 6.73
N VAL A 47 -2.75 -1.93 6.60
CA VAL A 47 -1.78 -2.52 5.67
C VAL A 47 -2.06 -2.09 4.24
N ARG A 48 -3.32 -2.13 3.80
CA ARG A 48 -3.71 -1.67 2.46
C ARG A 48 -3.39 -0.18 2.25
N ALA A 49 -3.58 0.64 3.29
CA ALA A 49 -3.26 2.06 3.23
C ALA A 49 -1.74 2.31 3.11
N TYR A 50 -0.92 1.63 3.92
CA TYR A 50 0.54 1.71 3.85
C TYR A 50 1.09 1.26 2.49
N ILE A 51 0.64 0.12 1.98
CA ILE A 51 1.03 -0.35 0.63
C ILE A 51 0.65 0.71 -0.42
N GLY A 52 -0.57 1.24 -0.35
CA GLY A 52 -1.05 2.25 -1.28
C GLY A 52 -0.27 3.57 -1.22
N GLN A 53 0.09 4.02 -0.02
CA GLN A 53 0.90 5.24 0.18
C GLN A 53 2.34 5.04 -0.30
N GLY A 54 3.00 3.96 0.13
CA GLY A 54 4.36 3.62 -0.28
C GLY A 54 4.49 3.46 -1.78
N LEU A 55 3.56 2.71 -2.41
CA LEU A 55 3.57 2.52 -3.86
C LEU A 55 3.35 3.84 -4.63
N ARG A 56 2.50 4.74 -4.14
CA ARG A 56 2.32 6.06 -4.78
C ARG A 56 3.58 6.90 -4.74
N GLY A 57 4.26 6.94 -3.59
CA GLY A 57 5.54 7.64 -3.46
C GLY A 57 6.58 7.04 -4.40
N CYS A 58 6.69 5.70 -4.38
CA CYS A 58 7.60 4.96 -5.23
C CYS A 58 7.38 5.22 -6.72
N LEU A 59 6.13 5.09 -7.19
CA LEU A 59 5.76 5.35 -8.60
C LEU A 59 6.03 6.80 -9.03
N LYS A 60 5.80 7.78 -8.13
CA LYS A 60 6.11 9.19 -8.41
C LYS A 60 7.61 9.41 -8.60
N SER A 61 8.44 8.73 -7.82
CA SER A 61 9.91 8.76 -7.97
C SER A 61 10.36 8.05 -9.24
N PHE A 62 9.70 6.94 -9.63
CA PHE A 62 9.97 6.22 -10.88
C PHE A 62 9.60 7.00 -12.14
N GLU A 63 8.54 7.82 -12.11
CA GLU A 63 8.19 8.71 -13.25
C GLU A 63 9.28 9.78 -13.53
N GLY A 64 10.20 10.04 -12.58
CA GLY A 64 11.23 11.09 -12.69
C GLY A 64 12.67 10.60 -12.76
N SER A 65 12.97 9.31 -12.57
CA SER A 65 14.35 8.81 -12.53
C SER A 65 14.45 7.36 -12.98
N ASN A 66 15.15 7.14 -14.10
CA ASN A 66 15.71 5.85 -14.47
C ASN A 66 16.82 5.49 -13.45
N PHE A 67 16.52 4.68 -12.44
CA PHE A 67 17.53 3.74 -11.95
C PHE A 67 16.97 2.53 -11.19
N MET A 68 17.70 1.44 -11.40
CA MET A 68 17.77 0.16 -10.70
C MET A 68 17.86 0.31 -9.17
N LEU A 69 17.77 -0.82 -8.45
CA LEU A 69 18.10 -1.02 -7.01
C LEU A 69 16.90 -1.25 -6.06
N ILE A 70 16.14 -2.31 -6.31
CA ILE A 70 15.74 -3.24 -5.24
C ILE A 70 16.03 -4.69 -5.68
N ALA A 71 17.26 -4.92 -6.10
CA ALA A 71 17.83 -6.25 -6.16
C ALA A 71 19.29 -6.09 -5.72
N SER A 72 19.51 -6.16 -4.42
CA SER A 72 20.79 -6.57 -3.86
C SER A 72 20.49 -7.81 -3.02
N PRO A 73 21.28 -8.88 -3.20
CA PRO A 73 21.01 -10.24 -2.70
C PRO A 73 20.98 -10.35 -1.18
#